data_AF-A0A822FKJ3-F1
#
_entry.id   AF-A0A822FKJ3-F1
#
_cell.length_a   1.000
_cell.length_b   1.000
_cell.length_c   1.000
_cell.angle_alpha   90.00
_cell.angle_beta   90.00
_cell.angle_gamma   90.00
#
_symmetry.space_group_name_H-M   'P 1'
#
loop_
_entity.id
_entity.type
_entity.pdbx_description
1 polymer ?
#
loop_
_entity_poly.entity_id
_entity_poly.type
_entity_poly.pdbx_seq_one_letter_code
_entity_poly.pdbx_strand_id
1 'polypeptide(L)'
;MGEVSYQRLKYICSSIIPQIGYNICSLTISDQLTENLSKIFLEHFGQQISLIFSRLKCLTLIALTTDVLPSIIDNLINLTDLTHLNIYSLNRTNINVDGIQILLDKIFSANNFRLNSICYDRESIPLTIIDKNNHSIYSNIKKLEIFLEQLNDLHHLLTRLPQIETIHVVLQYESSEFNHKKKYSLVESRDEHRTTFSVLSCPVL
;
A
#
# COMPACT_ATOMS: atom_id res chain seq x y z
N MET A 1 3.91 18.66 19.99
CA MET A 1 2.66 18.08 20.57
C MET A 1 3.03 17.32 21.84
N GLY A 2 2.10 17.07 22.76
CA GLY A 2 2.43 16.38 24.02
C GLY A 2 2.60 14.87 23.82
N GLU A 3 3.67 14.29 24.37
CA GLU A 3 3.90 12.85 24.32
C GLU A 3 2.83 12.09 25.13
N VAL A 4 2.15 11.15 24.48
CA VAL A 4 1.26 10.20 25.16
C VAL A 4 2.15 9.09 25.72
N SER A 5 2.33 9.06 27.03
CA SER A 5 3.15 8.03 27.68
C SER A 5 2.66 6.62 27.32
N TYR A 6 3.59 5.68 27.18
CA TYR A 6 3.32 4.29 26.74
C TYR A 6 2.17 3.62 27.52
N GLN A 7 2.05 3.88 28.83
CA GLN A 7 0.93 3.41 29.66
C GLN A 7 -0.43 3.98 29.24
N ARG A 8 -0.51 5.26 28.86
CA ARG A 8 -1.75 5.88 28.34
C ARG A 8 -2.12 5.29 26.98
N LEU A 9 -1.13 5.03 26.11
CA LEU A 9 -1.37 4.35 24.83
C LEU A 9 -1.88 2.92 25.05
N LYS A 10 -1.27 2.14 25.96
CA LYS A 10 -1.78 0.81 26.35
C LYS A 10 -3.20 0.87 26.93
N TYR A 11 -3.53 1.89 27.72
CA TYR A 11 -4.91 2.09 28.21
C TYR A 11 -5.90 2.41 27.07
N ILE A 12 -5.55 3.30 26.14
CA ILE A 12 -6.37 3.60 24.95
C ILE A 12 -6.60 2.33 24.14
N CYS A 13 -5.56 1.53 23.88
CA CYS A 13 -5.65 0.32 23.08
C CYS A 13 -6.43 -0.81 23.76
N SER A 14 -6.23 -1.03 25.06
CA SER A 14 -6.90 -2.12 25.81
C SER A 14 -8.32 -1.78 26.25
N SER A 15 -8.61 -0.52 26.54
CA SER A 15 -9.84 -0.13 27.26
C SER A 15 -10.78 0.75 26.44
N ILE A 16 -10.27 1.64 25.58
CA ILE A 16 -11.10 2.61 24.84
C ILE A 16 -11.43 2.09 23.44
N ILE A 17 -10.41 1.76 22.63
CA ILE A 17 -10.59 1.36 21.23
C ILE A 17 -11.54 0.16 21.07
N PRO A 18 -11.51 -0.90 21.90
CA PRO A 18 -12.46 -2.02 21.78
C PRO A 18 -13.94 -1.63 21.96
N GLN A 19 -14.24 -0.53 22.67
CA GLN A 19 -15.61 -0.04 22.86
C GLN A 19 -16.14 0.75 21.66
N ILE A 20 -15.25 1.38 20.88
CA ILE A 20 -15.62 2.26 19.75
C ILE A 20 -15.27 1.69 18.37
N GLY A 21 -14.39 0.67 18.31
CA GLY A 21 -13.80 0.12 17.09
C GLY A 21 -14.82 -0.30 16.03
N TYR A 22 -15.97 -0.82 16.47
CA TYR A 22 -17.07 -1.22 15.60
C TYR A 22 -17.59 -0.08 14.70
N ASN A 23 -17.40 1.18 15.10
CA ASN A 23 -17.80 2.35 14.33
C ASN A 23 -16.64 2.99 13.54
N ILE A 24 -15.41 2.46 13.64
CA ILE A 24 -14.23 3.00 12.96
C ILE A 24 -14.19 2.49 11.51
N CYS A 25 -14.71 3.31 10.60
CA CYS A 25 -14.72 3.04 9.16
C CYS A 25 -13.37 3.35 8.46
N SER A 26 -12.47 4.11 9.10
CA SER A 26 -11.13 4.41 8.58
C SER A 26 -10.13 4.46 9.73
N LEU A 27 -8.96 3.83 9.55
CA LEU A 27 -7.90 3.75 10.55
C LEU A 27 -6.57 4.18 9.93
N THR A 28 -5.81 4.99 10.66
CA THR A 28 -4.45 5.36 10.31
C THR A 28 -3.47 4.87 11.38
N ILE A 29 -2.42 4.18 10.96
CA ILE A 29 -1.28 3.75 11.79
C ILE A 29 -0.06 4.48 11.23
N SER A 30 0.60 5.29 12.05
CA SER A 30 1.78 6.07 11.65
C SER A 30 2.90 5.94 12.67
N ASP A 31 4.08 5.51 12.21
CA ASP A 31 5.29 5.45 13.03
C ASP A 31 6.15 6.74 12.94
N GLN A 32 5.73 7.74 12.14
CA GLN A 32 6.48 9.00 11.89
C GLN A 32 6.98 9.73 13.13
N LEU A 33 6.30 9.59 14.27
CA LEU A 33 6.65 10.23 15.54
C LEU A 33 7.19 9.24 16.59
N THR A 34 7.00 7.93 16.38
CA THR A 34 7.35 6.85 17.30
C THR A 34 7.48 5.54 16.52
N GLU A 35 8.67 4.96 16.44
CA GLU A 35 9.02 3.75 15.65
C GLU A 35 8.31 2.44 16.09
N ASN A 36 7.29 2.52 16.94
CA ASN A 36 6.69 1.39 17.64
C ASN A 36 5.15 1.47 17.76
N LEU A 37 4.47 2.45 17.14
CA LEU A 37 3.00 2.53 17.20
C LEU A 37 2.38 1.30 16.50
N SER A 38 2.91 0.94 15.33
CA SER A 38 2.56 -0.26 14.58
C SER A 38 2.75 -1.56 15.38
N LYS A 39 3.87 -1.67 16.11
CA LYS A 39 4.18 -2.83 16.98
C LYS A 39 3.22 -2.90 18.17
N ILE A 40 2.93 -1.77 18.82
CA ILE A 40 1.94 -1.68 19.90
C ILE A 40 0.52 -1.99 19.38
N PHE A 41 0.18 -1.56 18.17
CA PHE A 41 -1.08 -1.93 17.52
C PHE A 41 -1.17 -3.45 17.30
N LEU A 42 -0.12 -4.08 16.78
CA LEU A 42 -0.05 -5.54 16.64
C LEU A 42 -0.17 -6.28 17.98
N GLU A 43 0.54 -5.83 19.03
CA GLU A 43 0.48 -6.39 20.39
C GLU A 43 -0.95 -6.49 20.94
N HIS A 44 -1.79 -5.48 20.70
CA HIS A 44 -3.13 -5.40 21.29
C HIS A 44 -4.24 -5.93 20.36
N PHE A 45 -4.04 -5.84 19.04
CA PHE A 45 -5.13 -6.03 18.08
C PHE A 45 -4.91 -7.09 17.02
N GLY A 46 -3.68 -7.57 16.75
CA GLY A 46 -3.38 -8.39 15.57
C GLY A 46 -4.38 -9.52 15.31
N GLN A 47 -4.56 -10.42 16.28
CA GLN A 47 -5.49 -11.56 16.17
C GLN A 47 -6.98 -11.19 16.27
N GLN A 48 -7.31 -9.91 16.44
CA GLN A 48 -8.66 -9.40 16.73
C GLN A 48 -9.07 -8.21 15.83
N ILE A 49 -8.28 -7.83 14.82
CA ILE A 49 -8.56 -6.64 13.97
C ILE A 49 -9.96 -6.73 13.35
N SER A 50 -10.35 -7.89 12.81
CA SER A 50 -11.68 -8.11 12.21
C SER A 50 -12.83 -8.21 13.20
N LEU A 51 -12.57 -8.47 14.49
CA LEU A 51 -13.59 -8.41 15.53
C LEU A 51 -13.83 -6.94 15.95
N ILE A 52 -12.75 -6.25 16.28
CA ILE A 52 -12.77 -4.89 16.84
C ILE A 52 -13.13 -3.85 15.78
N PHE A 53 -12.54 -3.92 14.58
CA PHE A 53 -12.71 -2.97 13.49
C PHE A 53 -13.55 -3.55 12.34
N SER A 54 -14.62 -4.30 12.64
CA SER A 54 -15.43 -5.03 11.64
C SER A 54 -16.07 -4.16 10.54
N ARG A 55 -16.21 -2.84 10.74
CA ARG A 55 -16.68 -1.88 9.72
C ARG A 55 -15.58 -1.11 8.99
N LEU A 56 -14.31 -1.47 9.19
CA LEU A 56 -13.16 -0.78 8.59
C LEU A 56 -13.21 -0.88 7.06
N LYS A 57 -13.20 0.25 6.37
CA LYS A 57 -13.26 0.37 4.89
C LYS A 57 -11.95 0.79 4.27
N CYS A 58 -11.18 1.59 5.01
CA CYS A 58 -9.88 2.10 4.61
C CYS A 58 -8.86 1.92 5.75
N LEU A 59 -7.70 1.34 5.42
CA LEU A 59 -6.54 1.32 6.30
C LEU A 59 -5.43 2.15 5.66
N THR A 60 -4.84 3.06 6.45
CA THR A 60 -3.71 3.90 6.03
C THR A 60 -2.50 3.62 6.92
N LEU A 61 -1.37 3.28 6.30
CA LEU A 61 -0.12 2.90 6.97
C LEU A 61 0.97 3.90 6.56
N ILE A 62 1.61 4.57 7.51
CA ILE A 62 2.54 5.69 7.24
C ILE A 62 3.87 5.50 7.96
N ALA A 63 4.98 5.59 7.22
CA ALA A 63 6.36 5.50 7.72
C ALA A 63 6.71 4.18 8.44
N LEU A 64 5.95 3.11 8.20
CA LEU A 64 6.29 1.75 8.64
C LEU A 64 7.64 1.32 8.04
N THR A 65 8.21 0.26 8.59
CA THR A 65 9.37 -0.43 8.03
C THR A 65 8.97 -1.71 7.29
N THR A 66 9.83 -2.19 6.39
CA THR A 66 9.60 -3.43 5.62
C THR A 66 9.54 -4.72 6.45
N ASP A 67 9.99 -4.71 7.70
CA ASP A 67 9.82 -5.82 8.65
C ASP A 67 8.46 -5.81 9.37
N VAL A 68 7.88 -4.63 9.62
CA VAL A 68 6.58 -4.53 10.33
C VAL A 68 5.38 -4.59 9.37
N LEU A 69 5.48 -4.00 8.17
CA LEU A 69 4.37 -4.01 7.21
C LEU A 69 3.83 -5.43 6.90
N PRO A 70 4.66 -6.46 6.59
CA PRO A 70 4.18 -7.83 6.39
C PRO A 70 3.33 -8.33 7.56
N SER A 71 3.76 -8.06 8.79
CA SER A 71 3.07 -8.50 10.00
C SER A 71 1.70 -7.83 10.18
N ILE A 72 1.54 -6.57 9.75
CA ILE A 72 0.21 -5.93 9.71
C ILE A 72 -0.65 -6.56 8.62
N ILE A 73 -0.13 -6.71 7.40
CA ILE A 73 -0.85 -7.30 6.26
C ILE A 73 -1.34 -8.73 6.57
N ASP A 74 -0.52 -9.56 7.21
CA ASP A 74 -0.85 -10.94 7.58
C ASP A 74 -1.97 -11.04 8.64
N ASN A 75 -2.26 -9.95 9.37
CA ASN A 75 -3.39 -9.87 10.31
C ASN A 75 -4.64 -9.22 9.68
N LEU A 76 -4.59 -8.74 8.43
CA LEU A 76 -5.76 -8.29 7.69
C LEU A 76 -6.46 -9.51 7.08
N ILE A 77 -7.34 -10.15 7.88
CA ILE A 77 -8.10 -11.33 7.49
C ILE A 77 -9.58 -11.15 7.89
N ASN A 78 -10.50 -11.50 6.99
CA ASN A 78 -11.96 -11.44 7.18
C ASN A 78 -12.56 -10.05 7.50
N LEU A 79 -11.89 -8.95 7.12
CA LEU A 79 -12.46 -7.60 7.21
C LEU A 79 -13.42 -7.38 6.03
N THR A 80 -14.73 -7.62 6.22
CA THR A 80 -15.70 -7.65 5.11
C THR A 80 -15.74 -6.38 4.27
N ASP A 81 -15.59 -5.24 4.95
CA ASP A 81 -15.75 -3.90 4.39
C ASP A 81 -14.41 -3.31 3.89
N LEU A 82 -13.27 -3.88 4.30
CA LEU A 82 -11.94 -3.34 4.00
C LEU A 82 -11.59 -3.56 2.54
N THR A 83 -11.65 -2.45 1.81
CA THR A 83 -11.54 -2.37 0.36
C THR A 83 -10.38 -1.49 -0.07
N HIS A 84 -9.99 -0.50 0.75
CA HIS A 84 -8.95 0.47 0.45
C HIS A 84 -7.76 0.29 1.40
N LEU A 85 -6.56 0.16 0.84
CA LEU A 85 -5.29 0.12 1.58
C LEU A 85 -4.34 1.20 1.04
N ASN A 86 -3.89 2.09 1.91
CA ASN A 86 -2.92 3.12 1.58
C ASN A 86 -1.61 2.89 2.35
N ILE A 87 -0.47 2.95 1.66
CA ILE A 87 0.88 2.78 2.20
C ILE A 87 1.69 4.01 1.77
N TYR A 88 2.16 4.77 2.76
CA TYR A 88 2.91 6.01 2.57
C TYR A 88 4.28 5.94 3.26
N SER A 89 5.32 6.43 2.59
CA SER A 89 6.67 6.58 3.13
C SER A 89 7.29 5.28 3.70
N LEU A 90 7.03 4.10 3.11
CA LEU A 90 7.54 2.81 3.60
C LEU A 90 9.08 2.75 3.58
N ASN A 91 9.67 2.60 4.78
CA ASN A 91 11.12 2.64 5.00
C ASN A 91 11.79 1.28 4.76
N ARG A 92 12.94 1.28 4.07
CA ARG A 92 13.73 0.07 3.78
C ARG A 92 14.48 -0.43 5.02
N THR A 93 14.20 -1.67 5.44
CA THR A 93 14.93 -2.38 6.51
C THR A 93 15.39 -3.75 6.01
N ASN A 94 16.67 -3.87 5.65
CA ASN A 94 17.37 -5.11 5.28
C ASN A 94 16.71 -6.02 4.22
N ILE A 95 15.78 -5.51 3.42
CA ILE A 95 15.06 -6.29 2.41
C ILE A 95 15.85 -6.37 1.09
N ASN A 96 16.04 -7.59 0.58
CA ASN A 96 16.56 -7.87 -0.76
C ASN A 96 15.43 -7.77 -1.82
N VAL A 97 15.75 -7.93 -3.11
CA VAL A 97 14.75 -7.78 -4.17
C VAL A 97 13.65 -8.87 -4.09
N ASP A 98 14.01 -10.11 -3.74
CA ASP A 98 13.04 -11.21 -3.58
C ASP A 98 12.00 -10.90 -2.48
N GLY A 99 12.46 -10.30 -1.38
CA GLY A 99 11.58 -9.82 -0.32
C GLY A 99 10.61 -8.71 -0.79
N ILE A 100 11.03 -7.86 -1.75
CA ILE A 100 10.15 -6.84 -2.34
C ILE A 100 9.05 -7.49 -3.19
N GLN A 101 9.36 -8.54 -3.97
CA GLN A 101 8.34 -9.32 -4.69
C GLN A 101 7.36 -10.00 -3.73
N ILE A 102 7.87 -10.63 -2.66
CA ILE A 102 7.04 -11.28 -1.63
C ILE A 102 6.14 -10.26 -0.90
N LEU A 103 6.65 -9.05 -0.66
CA LEU A 103 5.89 -7.96 -0.06
C LEU A 103 4.79 -7.46 -0.99
N LEU A 104 5.08 -7.25 -2.29
CA LEU A 104 4.08 -6.90 -3.30
C LEU A 104 2.95 -7.95 -3.36
N ASP A 105 3.31 -9.23 -3.44
CA ASP A 105 2.36 -10.33 -3.52
C ASP A 105 1.50 -10.43 -2.23
N LYS A 106 2.08 -10.16 -1.04
CA LYS A 106 1.33 -10.00 0.22
C LYS A 106 0.36 -8.82 0.19
N ILE A 107 0.80 -7.63 -0.22
CA ILE A 107 -0.04 -6.42 -0.27
C ILE A 107 -1.25 -6.64 -1.20
N PHE A 108 -1.04 -7.28 -2.35
CA PHE A 108 -2.11 -7.52 -3.33
C PHE A 108 -3.03 -8.72 -3.01
N SER A 109 -2.59 -9.66 -2.18
CA SER A 109 -3.42 -10.77 -1.66
C SER A 109 -4.06 -10.49 -0.30
N ALA A 110 -3.72 -9.36 0.33
CA ALA A 110 -4.22 -8.92 1.63
C ALA A 110 -5.75 -8.97 1.75
N ASN A 111 -6.25 -9.22 2.97
CA ASN A 111 -7.67 -9.39 3.25
C ASN A 111 -8.35 -10.45 2.35
N ASN A 112 -7.64 -11.54 2.07
CA ASN A 112 -8.09 -12.61 1.18
C ASN A 112 -8.52 -12.09 -0.21
N PHE A 113 -7.66 -11.25 -0.81
CA PHE A 113 -7.85 -10.56 -2.08
C PHE A 113 -9.07 -9.60 -2.13
N ARG A 114 -9.64 -9.16 -1.00
CA ARG A 114 -10.83 -8.28 -0.98
C ARG A 114 -10.55 -6.80 -1.31
N LEU A 115 -9.28 -6.39 -1.34
CA LEU A 115 -8.92 -5.01 -1.68
C LEU A 115 -9.29 -4.67 -3.13
N ASN A 116 -9.95 -3.53 -3.31
CA ASN A 116 -10.28 -2.97 -4.63
C ASN A 116 -9.45 -1.74 -4.99
N SER A 117 -8.81 -1.12 -4.00
CA SER A 117 -8.04 0.11 -4.16
C SER A 117 -6.77 0.02 -3.31
N ILE A 118 -5.62 0.15 -3.94
CA ILE A 118 -4.31 0.18 -3.28
C ILE A 118 -3.60 1.47 -3.67
N CYS A 119 -3.15 2.25 -2.68
CA CYS A 119 -2.27 3.39 -2.88
C CYS A 119 -0.92 3.05 -2.25
N TYR A 120 0.14 3.12 -3.04
CA TYR A 120 1.51 2.88 -2.63
C TYR A 120 2.37 4.00 -3.20
N ASP A 121 2.86 4.88 -2.34
CA ASP A 121 3.36 6.20 -2.75
C ASP A 121 4.82 6.23 -3.22
N ARG A 122 5.23 7.41 -3.70
CA ARG A 122 6.58 7.71 -4.19
C ARG A 122 7.63 7.93 -3.10
N GLU A 123 7.23 8.02 -1.83
CA GLU A 123 8.14 8.20 -0.69
C GLU A 123 8.51 6.85 -0.05
N SER A 124 7.71 5.83 -0.32
CA SER A 124 8.02 4.43 -0.08
C SER A 124 9.18 3.92 -0.94
N ILE A 125 9.74 2.76 -0.60
CA ILE A 125 10.69 2.07 -1.50
C ILE A 125 10.03 1.73 -2.85
N PRO A 126 10.74 1.82 -3.98
CA PRO A 126 10.21 1.36 -5.26
C PRO A 126 10.03 -0.16 -5.27
N LEU A 127 8.97 -0.63 -5.93
CA LEU A 127 8.61 -2.03 -6.03
C LEU A 127 9.12 -2.64 -7.36
N THR A 128 9.71 -3.83 -7.27
CA THR A 128 10.30 -4.57 -8.39
C THR A 128 9.50 -5.85 -8.68
N ILE A 129 9.35 -6.24 -9.95
CA ILE A 129 8.61 -7.46 -10.35
C ILE A 129 9.56 -8.44 -11.04
N ILE A 130 10.15 -9.31 -10.22
CA ILE A 130 11.15 -10.30 -10.66
C ILE A 130 10.49 -11.47 -11.38
N ASP A 131 9.44 -12.05 -10.79
CA ASP A 131 8.90 -13.32 -11.27
C ASP A 131 7.87 -13.12 -12.39
N LYS A 132 8.38 -13.21 -13.62
CA LYS A 132 7.62 -13.11 -14.88
C LYS A 132 6.76 -14.35 -15.15
N ASN A 133 6.95 -15.43 -14.39
CA ASN A 133 6.23 -16.69 -14.51
C ASN A 133 5.18 -16.88 -13.39
N ASN A 134 5.21 -16.07 -12.32
CA ASN A 134 4.19 -16.11 -11.27
C ASN A 134 2.83 -15.66 -11.82
N HIS A 135 1.94 -16.64 -12.05
CA HIS A 135 0.58 -16.48 -12.56
C HIS A 135 -0.45 -15.96 -11.53
N SER A 136 -0.03 -15.26 -10.48
CA SER A 136 -0.93 -14.64 -9.51
C SER A 136 -1.74 -13.52 -10.19
N ILE A 137 -3.06 -13.73 -10.30
CA ILE A 137 -4.02 -12.76 -10.87
C ILE A 137 -4.79 -12.10 -9.73
N TYR A 138 -4.68 -10.78 -9.61
CA TYR A 138 -5.38 -10.00 -8.58
C TYR A 138 -6.60 -9.33 -9.21
N SER A 139 -7.59 -10.15 -9.57
CA SER A 139 -8.80 -9.74 -10.32
C SER A 139 -9.65 -8.65 -9.65
N ASN A 140 -9.40 -8.34 -8.38
CA ASN A 140 -10.29 -7.54 -7.55
C ASN A 140 -9.80 -6.08 -7.41
N ILE A 141 -8.51 -5.83 -7.68
CA ILE A 141 -7.91 -4.49 -7.69
C ILE A 141 -8.40 -3.73 -8.92
N LYS A 142 -9.19 -2.68 -8.67
CA LYS A 142 -9.73 -1.76 -9.67
C LYS A 142 -8.95 -0.44 -9.71
N LYS A 143 -8.33 -0.06 -8.61
CA LYS A 143 -7.56 1.19 -8.49
C LYS A 143 -6.19 0.89 -7.89
N LEU A 144 -5.15 1.37 -8.56
CA LEU A 144 -3.78 1.21 -8.10
C LEU A 144 -3.00 2.52 -8.31
N GLU A 145 -2.50 3.10 -7.22
CA GLU A 145 -1.36 4.01 -7.26
C GLU A 145 -0.13 3.25 -6.79
N ILE A 146 0.97 3.32 -7.55
CA ILE A 146 2.17 2.53 -7.28
C ILE A 146 3.47 3.23 -7.71
N PHE A 147 4.53 3.01 -6.93
CA PHE A 147 5.90 3.39 -7.25
C PHE A 147 6.71 2.15 -7.63
N LEU A 148 7.27 2.13 -8.84
CA LEU A 148 8.00 0.99 -9.41
C LEU A 148 9.46 1.34 -9.66
N GLU A 149 10.33 0.33 -9.62
CA GLU A 149 11.76 0.48 -9.95
C GLU A 149 11.96 0.71 -11.46
N GLN A 150 11.30 -0.08 -12.33
CA GLN A 150 11.48 0.00 -13.79
C GLN A 150 10.16 0.04 -14.59
N LEU A 151 10.23 0.62 -15.79
CA LEU A 151 9.11 0.59 -16.76
C LEU A 151 8.73 -0.85 -17.19
N ASN A 152 9.68 -1.79 -17.13
CA ASN A 152 9.41 -3.20 -17.41
C ASN A 152 8.47 -3.84 -16.37
N ASP A 153 8.54 -3.41 -15.11
CA ASP A 153 7.66 -3.91 -14.05
C ASP A 153 6.20 -3.58 -14.37
N LEU A 154 5.92 -2.38 -14.88
CA LEU A 154 4.56 -1.96 -15.26
C LEU A 154 3.91 -2.90 -16.29
N HIS A 155 4.67 -3.43 -17.24
CA HIS A 155 4.15 -4.40 -18.20
C HIS A 155 3.72 -5.70 -17.51
N HIS A 156 4.57 -6.24 -16.62
CA HIS A 156 4.26 -7.47 -15.88
C HIS A 156 3.12 -7.26 -14.86
N LEU A 157 3.08 -6.09 -14.22
CA LEU A 157 2.02 -5.65 -13.32
C LEU A 157 0.64 -5.67 -14.00
N LEU A 158 0.53 -5.07 -15.19
CA LEU A 158 -0.74 -4.98 -15.93
C LEU A 158 -1.26 -6.37 -16.35
N THR A 159 -0.39 -7.33 -16.66
CA THR A 159 -0.84 -8.72 -16.96
C THR A 159 -1.43 -9.45 -15.74
N ARG A 160 -1.14 -9.00 -14.51
CA ARG A 160 -1.70 -9.56 -13.27
C ARG A 160 -2.99 -8.84 -12.80
N LEU A 161 -3.41 -7.75 -13.45
CA LEU A 161 -4.50 -6.84 -13.01
C LEU A 161 -5.65 -6.70 -14.04
N PRO A 162 -6.39 -7.77 -14.37
CA PRO A 162 -7.34 -7.78 -15.49
C PRO A 162 -8.62 -6.96 -15.30
N GLN A 163 -8.87 -6.37 -14.12
CA GLN A 163 -10.00 -5.48 -13.85
C GLN A 163 -9.58 -4.05 -13.47
N ILE A 164 -8.35 -3.63 -13.79
CA ILE A 164 -7.87 -2.29 -13.45
C ILE A 164 -8.69 -1.21 -14.20
N GLU A 165 -9.30 -0.32 -13.44
CA GLU A 165 -10.11 0.82 -13.92
C GLU A 165 -9.30 2.12 -13.90
N THR A 166 -8.47 2.33 -12.88
CA THR A 166 -7.57 3.50 -12.76
C THR A 166 -6.18 3.04 -12.32
N ILE A 167 -5.12 3.48 -13.00
CA ILE A 167 -3.74 3.26 -12.55
C ILE A 167 -2.94 4.57 -12.59
N HIS A 168 -2.29 4.91 -11.46
CA HIS A 168 -1.27 5.95 -11.36
C HIS A 168 0.07 5.28 -11.09
N VAL A 169 1.10 5.65 -11.86
CA VAL A 169 2.42 5.00 -11.80
C VAL A 169 3.50 6.06 -11.72
N VAL A 170 4.27 5.99 -10.64
CA VAL A 170 5.55 6.69 -10.50
C VAL A 170 6.67 5.69 -10.77
N LEU A 171 7.73 6.13 -11.45
CA LEU A 171 8.91 5.31 -11.73
C LEU A 171 10.12 5.90 -11.02
N GLN A 172 10.99 5.04 -10.49
CA GLN A 172 12.30 5.47 -10.03
C GLN A 172 13.13 5.91 -11.23
N TYR A 173 13.65 7.14 -11.19
CA TYR A 173 14.60 7.61 -12.19
C TYR A 173 16.01 7.30 -11.71
N GLU A 174 16.67 6.33 -12.34
CA GLU A 174 18.13 6.27 -12.27
C GLU A 174 18.72 7.53 -12.90
N SER A 175 19.56 8.25 -12.17
CA SER A 175 20.28 9.42 -12.66
C SER A 175 21.56 9.01 -13.39
N SER A 176 21.44 8.18 -14.42
CA SER A 176 22.51 7.66 -15.27
C SER A 176 22.45 8.31 -16.66
N GLU A 177 23.46 9.14 -16.95
CA GLU A 177 23.81 9.77 -18.25
C GLU A 177 22.67 10.11 -19.24
N PHE A 178 22.32 11.41 -19.33
CA PHE A 178 21.28 11.96 -20.21
C PHE A 178 21.63 11.89 -21.72
N ASN A 179 21.63 10.70 -22.32
CA ASN A 179 21.72 10.49 -23.77
C ASN A 179 20.33 10.18 -24.38
N HIS A 180 19.62 11.25 -24.72
CA HIS A 180 18.48 11.33 -25.64
C HIS A 180 17.31 10.32 -25.56
N LYS A 181 16.14 10.87 -25.19
CA LYS A 181 14.78 10.48 -25.64
C LYS A 181 14.26 9.08 -25.24
N LYS A 182 13.59 9.04 -24.09
CA LYS A 182 12.11 9.15 -24.00
C LYS A 182 11.71 9.52 -22.56
N LYS A 183 10.48 10.01 -22.37
CA LYS A 183 9.88 10.29 -21.05
C LYS A 183 8.48 9.68 -21.00
N TYR A 184 7.98 9.37 -19.80
CA TYR A 184 6.67 8.73 -19.51
C TYR A 184 6.05 9.32 -18.19
N SER A 185 4.73 9.27 -17.91
CA SER A 185 3.83 10.38 -18.34
C SER A 185 2.34 10.47 -17.85
N LEU A 186 1.79 9.60 -17.00
CA LEU A 186 0.32 9.36 -16.97
C LEU A 186 -0.62 10.54 -16.61
N VAL A 187 -1.81 10.58 -17.26
CA VAL A 187 -2.97 11.47 -16.98
C VAL A 187 -4.30 10.73 -17.21
N GLU A 188 -5.38 11.18 -16.57
CA GLU A 188 -6.77 10.68 -16.73
C GLU A 188 -7.69 11.85 -17.11
N SER A 189 -8.53 11.68 -18.14
CA SER A 189 -9.62 12.62 -18.51
C SER A 189 -10.97 11.91 -18.54
N ARG A 190 -12.05 12.62 -18.24
CA ARG A 190 -13.39 12.05 -18.08
C ARG A 190 -14.32 12.45 -19.23
N ASP A 191 -14.81 11.45 -19.95
CA ASP A 191 -16.07 11.50 -20.71
C ASP A 191 -17.03 10.49 -20.07
N GLU A 192 -18.33 10.80 -20.03
CA GLU A 192 -19.22 10.34 -18.95
C GLU A 192 -19.44 8.81 -18.82
N HIS A 193 -19.09 8.01 -19.84
CA HIS A 193 -19.34 6.56 -19.86
C HIS A 193 -18.13 5.66 -20.23
N ARG A 194 -16.87 6.15 -20.25
CA ARG A 194 -15.68 5.25 -20.33
C ARG A 194 -14.33 5.87 -19.90
N THR A 195 -13.40 4.99 -19.54
CA THR A 195 -12.09 5.23 -18.90
C THR A 195 -11.02 5.86 -19.81
N THR A 196 -10.07 6.62 -19.23
CA THR A 196 -8.88 7.14 -19.93
C THR A 196 -7.57 6.92 -19.16
N PHE A 197 -6.51 6.50 -19.86
CA PHE A 197 -5.09 6.59 -19.45
C PHE A 197 -4.32 7.42 -20.50
N SER A 198 -3.26 8.18 -20.15
CA SER A 198 -2.66 9.18 -21.08
C SER A 198 -1.12 9.36 -21.00
N VAL A 199 -0.58 10.25 -21.86
CA VAL A 199 0.85 10.66 -21.98
C VAL A 199 0.98 12.08 -22.61
N LEU A 200 1.86 13.06 -22.26
CA LEU A 200 2.37 13.53 -20.94
C LEU A 200 3.91 13.60 -20.76
N SER A 201 4.72 13.46 -21.82
CA SER A 201 6.17 13.18 -21.77
C SER A 201 7.10 14.40 -21.95
N CYS A 202 6.94 15.46 -21.15
CA CYS A 202 7.54 16.78 -21.45
C CYS A 202 9.05 16.92 -21.08
N PRO A 203 9.96 17.20 -22.04
CA PRO A 203 11.41 17.07 -21.87
C PRO A 203 12.13 18.30 -21.25
N VAL A 204 13.43 18.10 -21.02
CA VAL A 204 14.57 19.05 -20.91
C VAL A 204 14.28 20.57 -20.91
N LEU A 205 14.84 21.24 -19.90
CA LEU A 205 15.56 22.52 -20.06
C LEU A 205 17.03 22.27 -19.68
#